data_AF-A0A0J6CJX1-F1
#
_entry.id   AF-A0A0J6CJX1-F1
#
_cell.length_a   1.000
_cell.length_b   1.000
_cell.length_c   1.000
_cell.angle_alpha   90.00
_cell.angle_beta   90.00
_cell.angle_gamma   90.00
#
_symmetry.space_group_name_H-M   'P 1'
#
loop_
_entity.id
_entity.type
_entity.pdbx_description
1 polymer ?
#
loop_
_entity_poly.entity_id
_entity_poly.type
_entity_poly.pdbx_seq_one_letter_code
_entity_poly.pdbx_strand_id
1 'polypeptide(L)'
;KNVNVCVYVSGETVPEMNPSYMVVHAKTDLDMWYMPTDEIQKKFYSCNADILIDLTQGNNYVMQYLLLKHPGTLKVGAKNGELDLYDLTISMTENADIKHLFEHILFYLQTIRSK
;
A
#
# COMPACT_ATOMS: atom_id res chain seq x y z
N LYS A 1 3.22 7.02 17.35
CA LYS A 1 3.24 6.07 16.21
C LYS A 1 3.77 6.82 15.01
N ASN A 2 4.76 6.28 14.30
CA ASN A 2 5.21 6.87 13.04
C ASN A 2 4.31 6.34 11.92
N VAL A 3 3.81 7.21 11.04
CA VAL A 3 2.94 6.85 9.93
C VAL A 3 3.53 7.46 8.67
N ASN A 4 3.85 6.60 7.71
CA ASN A 4 4.31 7.00 6.39
C ASN A 4 3.22 6.67 5.37
N VAL A 5 3.02 7.54 4.40
CA VAL A 5 2.02 7.37 3.34
C VAL A 5 2.74 7.27 2.01
N CYS A 6 2.39 6.26 1.22
CA CYS A 6 2.88 6.07 -0.14
C CYS A 6 1.70 6.05 -1.10
N VAL A 7 1.77 6.82 -2.19
CA VAL A 7 0.71 6.95 -3.18
C VAL A 7 1.24 6.68 -4.57
N TYR A 8 0.48 5.94 -5.37
CA TYR A 8 0.77 5.73 -6.79
C TYR A 8 0.00 6.71 -7.67
N VAL A 9 0.68 7.31 -8.65
CA VAL A 9 0.09 8.24 -9.62
C VAL A 9 0.39 7.77 -11.04
N SER A 10 -0.67 7.42 -11.78
CA SER A 10 -0.61 7.06 -13.20
C SER A 10 -0.78 8.25 -14.15
N GLY A 11 -1.44 9.32 -13.70
CA GLY A 11 -1.75 10.51 -14.51
C GLY A 11 -0.53 11.38 -14.78
N GLU A 12 -0.64 12.31 -15.74
CA GLU A 12 0.43 13.28 -16.03
C GLU A 12 0.53 14.38 -14.96
N THR A 13 -0.58 14.66 -14.29
CA THR A 13 -0.66 15.62 -13.20
C THR A 13 -0.60 14.88 -11.87
N VAL A 14 0.42 15.20 -11.07
CA VAL A 14 0.42 14.84 -9.65
C VAL A 14 -0.58 15.79 -8.97
N PRO A 15 -1.64 15.28 -8.33
CA PRO A 15 -2.54 16.13 -7.55
C PRO A 15 -1.74 16.88 -6.48
N GLU A 16 -2.25 18.02 -6.02
CA GLU A 16 -1.64 18.67 -4.85
C GLU A 16 -1.74 17.72 -3.66
N MET A 17 -0.57 17.24 -3.21
CA MET A 17 -0.43 16.24 -2.16
C MET A 17 0.37 16.80 -1.01
N ASN A 18 0.14 16.24 0.18
CA ASN A 18 0.96 16.56 1.33
C ASN A 18 2.44 16.24 0.99
N PRO A 19 3.38 17.19 1.15
CA PRO A 19 4.78 16.99 0.77
C PRO A 19 5.49 15.90 1.58
N SER A 20 4.91 15.45 2.69
CA SER A 20 5.40 14.32 3.47
C SER A 20 5.12 12.95 2.83
N TYR A 21 4.25 12.88 1.81
CA TYR A 21 3.89 11.62 1.19
C TYR A 21 4.97 11.17 0.21
N MET A 22 5.28 9.88 0.24
CA MET A 22 6.03 9.26 -0.84
C MET A 22 5.11 9.11 -2.04
N VAL A 23 5.56 9.57 -3.20
CA VAL A 23 4.82 9.42 -4.45
C VAL A 23 5.62 8.49 -5.35
N VAL A 24 4.94 7.48 -5.91
CA VAL A 24 5.43 6.61 -6.97
C VAL A 24 4.73 7.02 -8.26
N HIS A 25 5.45 7.66 -9.15
CA HIS A 25 4.90 8.18 -10.40
C HIS A 25 5.22 7.26 -11.57
N ALA A 26 4.19 6.83 -12.28
CA ALA A 26 4.30 5.88 -13.39
C ALA A 26 5.26 6.32 -14.53
N LYS A 27 5.51 7.63 -14.69
CA LYS A 27 6.33 8.18 -15.77
C LYS A 27 7.82 8.31 -15.41
N THR A 28 8.12 8.53 -14.14
CA THR A 28 9.50 8.85 -13.70
C THR A 28 10.11 7.72 -12.89
N ASP A 29 9.29 6.93 -12.21
CA ASP A 29 9.74 5.96 -11.22
C ASP A 29 9.61 4.51 -11.70
N LEU A 30 9.20 4.31 -12.95
CA LEU A 30 9.12 3.00 -13.60
C LEU A 30 10.09 2.94 -14.79
N ASP A 31 10.65 1.75 -15.04
CA ASP A 31 11.43 1.48 -16.23
C ASP A 31 10.54 1.19 -17.46
N MET A 32 11.18 0.91 -18.60
CA MET A 32 10.49 0.58 -19.85
C MET A 32 9.64 -0.70 -19.80
N TRP A 33 9.78 -1.52 -18.75
CA TRP A 33 9.01 -2.73 -18.48
C TRP A 33 7.94 -2.53 -17.39
N TYR A 34 7.70 -1.27 -16.99
CA TYR A 34 6.80 -0.89 -15.90
C TYR A 34 7.23 -1.43 -14.52
N MET A 35 8.50 -1.79 -14.35
CA MET A 35 9.04 -2.18 -13.05
C MET A 35 9.47 -0.93 -12.27
N PRO A 36 9.23 -0.86 -10.96
CA PRO A 36 9.75 0.24 -10.14
C PRO A 36 11.27 0.34 -10.26
N THR A 37 11.81 1.54 -10.43
CA THR A 37 13.27 1.75 -10.49
C THR A 37 13.94 1.43 -9.16
N ASP A 38 15.25 1.15 -9.19
CA ASP A 38 16.04 0.90 -7.98
C ASP A 38 15.95 2.04 -6.96
N GLU A 39 15.82 3.28 -7.44
CA GLU A 39 15.73 4.46 -6.59
C GLU A 39 14.43 4.46 -5.78
N ILE A 40 13.28 4.26 -6.43
CA ILE A 40 12.00 4.21 -5.72
C ILE A 40 11.87 2.96 -4.85
N GLN A 41 12.43 1.83 -5.28
CA GLN A 41 12.52 0.62 -4.48
C GLN A 41 13.29 0.87 -3.19
N LYS A 42 14.52 1.39 -3.28
CA LYS A 42 15.36 1.71 -2.10
C LYS A 42 14.67 2.69 -1.17
N LYS A 43 14.05 3.73 -1.73
CA LYS A 43 13.29 4.73 -0.96
C LYS A 43 12.14 4.07 -0.21
N PHE A 44 11.32 3.25 -0.87
CA PHE A 44 10.21 2.54 -0.26
C PHE A 44 10.68 1.55 0.81
N TYR A 45 11.68 0.72 0.53
CA TYR A 45 12.18 -0.30 1.47
C TYR A 45 12.95 0.27 2.67
N SER A 46 13.47 1.49 2.56
CA SER A 46 14.11 2.20 3.68
C SER A 46 13.10 2.66 4.73
N CYS A 47 11.81 2.67 4.39
CA CYS A 47 10.74 3.00 5.32
C CYS A 47 10.50 1.82 6.28
N ASN A 48 11.19 1.81 7.42
CA ASN A 48 10.95 0.82 8.47
C ASN A 48 9.48 0.87 8.92
N ALA A 49 8.75 -0.20 8.63
CA ALA A 49 7.34 -0.35 8.96
C ALA A 49 7.09 -1.74 9.57
N ASP A 50 6.51 -1.75 10.78
CA ASP A 50 6.05 -2.97 11.42
C ASP A 50 4.80 -3.53 10.73
N ILE A 51 3.95 -2.62 10.20
CA ILE A 51 2.69 -2.96 9.54
C ILE A 51 2.59 -2.15 8.24
N LEU A 52 2.37 -2.85 7.13
CA LEU A 52 2.02 -2.27 5.84
C LEU A 52 0.51 -2.45 5.62
N ILE A 53 -0.18 -1.32 5.44
CA ILE A 53 -1.62 -1.30 5.16
C ILE A 53 -1.77 -0.95 3.69
N ASP A 54 -2.18 -1.92 2.88
CA ASP A 54 -2.51 -1.71 1.48
C ASP A 54 -3.98 -1.28 1.35
N LEU A 55 -4.15 -0.06 0.87
CA LEU A 55 -5.44 0.56 0.58
C LEU A 55 -5.66 0.78 -0.93
N THR A 56 -4.79 0.18 -1.76
CA THR A 56 -4.86 0.29 -3.21
C THR A 56 -6.15 -0.35 -3.73
N GLN A 57 -6.91 0.39 -4.53
CA GLN A 57 -8.08 -0.16 -5.22
C GLN A 57 -7.67 -0.84 -6.54
N GLY A 58 -8.25 -2.01 -6.81
CA GLY A 58 -7.98 -2.79 -8.01
C GLY A 58 -6.59 -3.42 -8.06
N ASN A 59 -6.21 -3.94 -9.22
CA ASN A 59 -4.92 -4.60 -9.43
C ASN A 59 -3.88 -3.60 -9.89
N ASN A 60 -3.12 -3.03 -8.95
CA ASN A 60 -1.93 -2.23 -9.24
C ASN A 60 -0.67 -3.05 -9.01
N TYR A 61 -0.12 -3.62 -10.09
CA TYR A 61 1.04 -4.51 -10.00
C TYR A 61 2.32 -3.83 -9.50
N VAL A 62 2.47 -2.52 -9.72
CA VAL A 62 3.60 -1.73 -9.21
C VAL A 62 3.57 -1.71 -7.68
N MET A 63 2.41 -1.35 -7.11
CA MET A 63 2.24 -1.31 -5.65
C MET A 63 2.29 -2.71 -5.02
N GLN A 64 1.71 -3.72 -5.68
CA GLN A 64 1.81 -5.11 -5.23
C GLN A 64 3.27 -5.61 -5.23
N TYR A 65 4.06 -5.27 -6.26
CA TYR A 65 5.48 -5.60 -6.30
C TYR A 65 6.24 -4.95 -5.13
N LEU A 66 6.04 -3.65 -4.92
CA LEU A 66 6.68 -2.92 -3.81
C LEU A 66 6.29 -3.51 -2.46
N LEU A 67 5.00 -3.79 -2.24
CA LEU A 67 4.47 -4.44 -1.04
C LEU A 67 5.16 -5.78 -0.79
N LEU A 68 5.18 -6.67 -1.80
CA LEU A 68 5.74 -8.02 -1.68
C LEU A 68 7.23 -8.03 -1.35
N LYS A 69 7.99 -7.09 -1.91
CA LYS A 69 9.43 -6.97 -1.69
C LYS A 69 9.80 -6.22 -0.41
N HIS A 70 8.86 -5.52 0.20
CA HIS A 70 9.13 -4.75 1.41
C HIS A 70 9.50 -5.68 2.59
N PRO A 71 10.58 -5.37 3.35
CA PRO A 71 11.06 -6.20 4.45
C PRO A 71 10.12 -6.22 5.68
N GLY A 72 9.14 -5.32 5.72
CA GLY A 72 8.16 -5.19 6.80
C GLY A 72 7.38 -6.48 7.05
N THR A 73 7.02 -6.68 8.32
CA THR A 73 6.68 -7.99 8.88
C THR A 73 5.21 -8.36 8.81
N LEU A 74 4.29 -7.39 8.85
CA LEU A 74 2.85 -7.64 8.74
C LEU A 74 2.24 -6.85 7.59
N LYS A 75 1.68 -7.55 6.61
CA LYS A 75 0.99 -6.95 5.45
C LYS A 75 -0.51 -7.15 5.60
N VAL A 76 -1.26 -6.06 5.51
CA VAL A 76 -2.71 -6.03 5.73
C VAL A 76 -3.39 -5.39 4.54
N GLY A 77 -4.46 -5.99 4.02
CA GLY A 77 -5.17 -5.45 2.87
C GLY A 77 -6.60 -5.94 2.76
N ALA A 78 -7.29 -5.49 1.72
CA ALA A 78 -8.59 -6.05 1.35
C ALA A 78 -8.41 -7.43 0.72
N LYS A 79 -9.33 -8.35 1.01
CA LYS A 79 -9.43 -9.61 0.28
C LYS A 79 -9.77 -9.31 -1.18
N ASN A 80 -8.85 -9.62 -2.10
CA ASN A 80 -9.05 -9.38 -3.53
C ASN A 80 -8.67 -10.64 -4.33
N GLY A 81 -9.66 -11.31 -4.90
CA GLY A 81 -9.47 -12.47 -5.78
C GLY A 81 -8.71 -13.64 -5.15
N GLU A 82 -8.00 -14.40 -5.99
CA GLU A 82 -7.28 -15.63 -5.63
C GLU A 82 -5.88 -15.39 -5.04
N LEU A 83 -5.34 -14.18 -5.13
CA LEU A 83 -3.97 -13.87 -4.69
C LEU A 83 -3.95 -13.52 -3.20
N ASP A 84 -3.48 -14.46 -2.38
CA ASP A 84 -3.30 -14.28 -0.94
C ASP A 84 -1.95 -13.59 -0.65
N LEU A 85 -1.91 -12.27 -0.85
CA LEU A 85 -0.69 -11.44 -0.72
C LEU A 85 -0.45 -10.92 0.71
N TYR A 86 -1.41 -11.12 1.62
CA TYR A 86 -1.45 -10.43 2.91
C TYR A 86 -1.50 -11.43 4.06
N ASP A 87 -0.85 -11.09 5.16
CA ASP A 87 -0.93 -11.87 6.40
C ASP A 87 -2.30 -11.71 7.09
N LEU A 88 -2.96 -10.56 6.87
CA LEU A 88 -4.31 -10.27 7.33
C LEU A 88 -5.14 -9.65 6.19
N THR A 89 -6.25 -10.30 5.84
CA THR A 89 -7.19 -9.79 4.84
C THR A 89 -8.52 -9.38 5.48
N ILE A 90 -9.06 -8.24 5.07
CA ILE A 90 -10.43 -7.83 5.40
C ILE A 90 -11.35 -8.17 4.23
N SER A 91 -12.36 -9.01 4.47
CA SER A 91 -13.41 -9.25 3.48
C SER A 91 -14.38 -8.07 3.50
N MET A 92 -14.51 -7.40 2.36
CA MET A 92 -15.41 -6.26 2.18
C MET A 92 -16.66 -6.69 1.42
N THR A 93 -17.81 -6.10 1.76
CA THR A 93 -19.02 -6.20 0.93
C THR A 93 -18.88 -5.31 -0.30
N GLU A 94 -19.62 -5.63 -1.37
CA GLU A 94 -19.65 -4.82 -2.60
C GLU A 94 -19.97 -3.35 -2.27
N ASN A 95 -19.22 -2.41 -2.84
CA ASN A 95 -19.32 -0.94 -2.65
C ASN A 95 -18.65 -0.31 -1.42
N ALA A 96 -17.81 -1.03 -0.67
CA ALA A 96 -17.05 -0.40 0.40
C ALA A 96 -15.94 0.53 -0.14
N ASP A 97 -15.86 1.73 0.42
CA ASP A 97 -14.81 2.69 0.07
C ASP A 97 -13.52 2.49 0.90
N ILE A 98 -12.48 3.23 0.54
CA ILE A 98 -11.16 3.19 1.21
C ILE A 98 -11.23 3.50 2.71
N LYS A 99 -12.20 4.34 3.12
CA LYS A 99 -12.38 4.75 4.51
C LYS A 99 -12.93 3.59 5.31
N HIS A 100 -13.95 2.90 4.80
CA HIS A 100 -14.51 1.71 5.45
C HIS A 100 -13.46 0.62 5.61
N LEU A 101 -12.66 0.35 4.56
CA LEU A 101 -11.55 -0.61 4.65
C LEU A 101 -10.58 -0.25 5.80
N PHE A 102 -10.15 1.01 5.84
CA PHE A 102 -9.21 1.48 6.84
C PHE A 102 -9.78 1.39 8.26
N GLU A 103 -11.05 1.77 8.46
CA GLU A 103 -11.73 1.65 9.76
C GLU A 103 -11.80 0.19 10.23
N HIS A 104 -12.13 -0.75 9.34
CA HIS A 104 -12.13 -2.18 9.68
C HIS A 104 -10.74 -2.69 10.03
N ILE A 105 -9.70 -2.33 9.26
CA ILE A 105 -8.31 -2.69 9.57
C ILE A 105 -7.93 -2.19 10.97
N LEU A 106 -8.21 -0.92 11.27
CA LEU A 106 -7.91 -0.34 12.58
C LEU A 106 -8.67 -1.05 13.71
N PHE A 107 -9.95 -1.35 13.53
CA PHE A 107 -10.76 -2.08 14.51
C PHE A 107 -10.13 -3.43 14.87
N TYR A 108 -9.74 -4.23 13.87
CA TYR A 108 -9.17 -5.55 14.12
C TYR A 108 -7.77 -5.47 14.73
N LEU A 109 -6.90 -4.59 14.23
CA LEU A 109 -5.55 -4.40 14.79
C LEU A 109 -5.58 -3.93 16.25
N GLN A 110 -6.53 -3.06 16.61
CA GLN A 110 -6.73 -2.64 17.99
C GLN A 110 -7.22 -3.80 18.87
N THR A 111 -8.17 -4.58 18.38
CA THR A 111 -8.75 -5.72 19.08
C THR A 111 -7.72 -6.80 19.39
N ILE A 112 -6.81 -7.10 18.45
CA ILE A 112 -5.73 -8.08 18.63
C ILE A 112 -4.76 -7.62 19.73
N ARG A 113 -4.40 -6.33 19.75
CA ARG A 113 -3.49 -5.76 20.75
C ARG A 113 -4.09 -5.74 22.17
N SER A 114 -5.40 -5.66 22.30
CA SER A 114 -6.09 -5.53 23.59
C SER A 114 -6.30 -6.84 24.35
N LYS A 115 -5.85 -7.97 23.80
CA LYS A 115 -5.80 -9.26 24.48
C LYS A 115 -4.37 -9.60 24.86
#